data_AF-A0A841Z159-F1
#
_entry.id   AF-A0A841Z159-F1
#
_cell.length_a   1.000
_cell.length_b   1.000
_cell.length_c   1.000
_cell.angle_alpha   90.00
_cell.angle_beta   90.00
_cell.angle_gamma   90.00
#
_symmetry.space_group_name_H-M   'P 1'
#
loop_
_entity.id
_entity.type
_entity.pdbx_description
1 polymer ?
#
loop_
_entity_poly.entity_id
_entity_poly.type
_entity_poly.pdbx_seq_one_letter_code
_entity_poly.pdbx_strand_id
1 'polypeptide(L)'
;MFNIAAFLSYIFLTAYTPGPNNIMAMSNASNDGFKKSFKFCLGVLAGFFVIVLASAIFSAALYDFIPTIEPFMRFIGAAYILWLAWVILRDKPKNPNAKKVRLDPNCFFTGMVMQFVNVKVILYGITTFSTLVLPYFSGVWQVSLFILILTVVGFSGTCCWAMFGSVFSKVFAEHKRGLNIVMALLLAYCAVSILL
;
A
#
# COMPACT_ATOMS: atom_id res chain seq x y z
N MET A 1 16.06 3.14 24.55
CA MET A 1 16.00 1.66 24.37
C MET A 1 14.98 1.36 23.28
N PHE A 2 15.21 0.38 22.41
CA PHE A 2 14.28 0.06 21.32
C PHE A 2 12.93 -0.41 21.88
N ASN A 3 11.85 0.31 21.54
CA ASN A 3 10.51 -0.02 22.04
C ASN A 3 9.82 -1.02 21.10
N ILE A 4 9.95 -2.30 21.43
CA ILE A 4 9.38 -3.41 20.65
C ILE A 4 7.85 -3.30 20.56
N ALA A 5 7.18 -2.89 21.63
CA ALA A 5 5.72 -2.79 21.63
C ALA A 5 5.22 -1.69 20.68
N ALA A 6 5.88 -0.53 20.66
CA ALA A 6 5.58 0.54 19.71
C ALA A 6 5.86 0.11 18.27
N PHE A 7 6.98 -0.59 18.04
CA PHE A 7 7.31 -1.13 16.72
C PHE A 7 6.26 -2.15 16.23
N LEU A 8 5.96 -3.18 17.02
CA LEU A 8 5.00 -4.22 16.66
C LEU A 8 3.60 -3.63 16.45
N SER A 9 3.13 -2.79 17.38
CA SER A 9 1.80 -2.17 17.24
C SER A 9 1.71 -1.31 15.97
N TYR A 10 2.70 -0.48 15.67
CA TYR A 10 2.73 0.32 14.44
C TYR A 10 2.69 -0.56 13.18
N ILE A 11 3.55 -1.59 13.10
CA ILE A 11 3.64 -2.38 11.88
C ILE A 11 2.39 -3.23 11.64
N PHE A 12 1.80 -3.80 12.70
CA PHE A 12 0.58 -4.60 12.59
C PHE A 12 -0.63 -3.73 12.29
N LEU A 13 -0.82 -2.62 13.03
CA LEU A 13 -1.93 -1.72 12.78
C LEU A 13 -1.89 -1.19 11.36
N THR A 14 -0.72 -0.80 10.87
CA THR A 14 -0.56 -0.25 9.52
C THR A 14 -0.69 -1.32 8.44
N ALA A 15 -0.09 -2.51 8.60
CA ALA A 15 -0.19 -3.56 7.57
C ALA A 15 -1.62 -4.11 7.41
N TYR A 16 -2.35 -4.24 8.52
CA TYR A 16 -3.66 -4.91 8.54
C TYR A 16 -4.85 -3.96 8.41
N THR A 17 -4.69 -2.65 8.65
CA THR A 17 -5.75 -1.70 8.32
C THR A 17 -6.10 -1.74 6.83
N PRO A 18 -7.35 -1.43 6.45
CA PRO A 18 -7.71 -1.32 5.05
C PRO A 18 -6.86 -0.24 4.36
N GLY A 19 -6.52 -0.50 3.11
CA GLY A 19 -5.77 0.41 2.24
C GLY A 19 -6.06 0.03 0.78
N PRO A 20 -5.68 0.86 -0.20
CA PRO A 20 -6.04 0.64 -1.61
C PRO A 20 -5.69 -0.78 -2.10
N ASN A 21 -4.48 -1.26 -1.79
CA ASN A 21 -4.03 -2.58 -2.25
C ASN A 21 -4.71 -3.74 -1.51
N ASN A 22 -4.99 -3.57 -0.21
CA ASN A 22 -5.73 -4.53 0.59
C ASN A 22 -7.18 -4.65 0.09
N ILE A 23 -7.83 -3.53 -0.21
CA ILE A 23 -9.18 -3.46 -0.76
C ILE A 23 -9.23 -4.06 -2.17
N MET A 24 -8.24 -3.75 -3.01
CA MET A 24 -8.15 -4.31 -4.36
C MET A 24 -7.91 -5.82 -4.34
N ALA A 25 -7.03 -6.32 -3.46
CA ALA A 25 -6.81 -7.75 -3.26
C ALA A 25 -8.07 -8.47 -2.78
N MET A 26 -8.82 -7.86 -1.85
CA MET A 26 -10.12 -8.37 -1.39
C MET A 26 -11.14 -8.42 -2.52
N SER A 27 -11.26 -7.36 -3.32
CA SER A 27 -12.20 -7.28 -4.45
C SER A 27 -11.86 -8.29 -5.55
N ASN A 28 -10.59 -8.40 -5.91
CA ASN A 28 -10.08 -9.38 -6.86
C ASN A 28 -10.37 -10.81 -6.39
N ALA A 29 -10.04 -11.13 -5.14
CA ALA A 29 -10.30 -12.46 -4.58
C ALA A 29 -11.80 -12.76 -4.40
N SER A 30 -12.63 -11.76 -4.14
CA SER A 30 -14.09 -11.94 -4.08
C SER A 30 -14.72 -12.23 -5.44
N ASN A 31 -14.16 -11.68 -6.53
CA ASN A 31 -14.71 -11.87 -7.87
C ASN A 31 -14.14 -13.12 -8.57
N ASP A 32 -12.82 -13.34 -8.44
CA ASP A 32 -12.09 -14.35 -9.20
C ASP A 32 -11.55 -15.51 -8.34
N GLY A 33 -11.71 -15.42 -7.02
CA GLY A 33 -11.21 -16.38 -6.05
C GLY A 33 -9.75 -16.14 -5.65
N PHE A 34 -9.37 -16.62 -4.45
CA PHE A 34 -8.04 -16.42 -3.90
C PHE A 34 -6.89 -16.89 -4.81
N LYS A 35 -7.02 -18.06 -5.45
CA LYS A 35 -5.96 -18.63 -6.31
C LYS A 35 -5.62 -17.72 -7.49
N LYS A 36 -6.61 -17.06 -8.11
CA LYS A 36 -6.37 -16.13 -9.22
C LYS A 36 -5.79 -14.82 -8.71
N SER A 37 -6.30 -14.30 -7.59
CA SER A 37 -5.80 -13.07 -6.95
C SER A 37 -4.39 -13.20 -6.36
N PHE A 38 -3.88 -14.42 -6.14
CA PHE A 38 -2.56 -14.61 -5.54
C PHE A 38 -1.42 -14.02 -6.39
N LYS A 39 -1.55 -14.03 -7.72
CA LYS A 39 -0.58 -13.39 -8.63
C LYS A 39 -0.47 -11.88 -8.39
N PHE A 40 -1.60 -11.22 -8.12
CA PHE A 40 -1.62 -9.82 -7.72
C PHE A 40 -0.94 -9.63 -6.36
N CYS A 41 -1.20 -10.49 -5.38
CA CYS A 41 -0.54 -10.43 -4.07
C CYS A 41 0.99 -10.57 -4.19
N LEU A 42 1.50 -11.41 -5.10
CA LEU A 42 2.93 -11.51 -5.37
C LEU A 42 3.51 -10.23 -6.00
N GLY A 43 2.73 -9.57 -6.85
CA GLY A 43 3.07 -8.24 -7.37
C GLY A 43 3.18 -7.21 -6.26
N VAL A 44 2.19 -7.20 -5.37
CA VAL A 44 2.16 -6.39 -4.16
C VAL A 44 3.39 -6.66 -3.30
N LEU A 45 3.79 -7.93 -3.08
CA LEU A 45 5.00 -8.28 -2.33
C LEU A 45 6.24 -7.63 -2.93
N ALA A 46 6.44 -7.77 -4.25
CA ALA A 46 7.60 -7.21 -4.94
C ALA A 46 7.63 -5.68 -4.86
N GLY A 47 6.51 -5.01 -5.11
CA GLY A 47 6.42 -3.56 -5.01
C GLY A 47 6.65 -3.06 -3.58
N PHE A 48 6.13 -3.78 -2.58
CA PHE A 48 6.32 -3.46 -1.18
C PHE A 48 7.80 -3.56 -0.78
N PHE A 49 8.48 -4.63 -1.18
CA PHE A 49 9.91 -4.81 -0.94
C PHE A 49 10.72 -3.64 -1.51
N VAL A 50 10.42 -3.22 -2.74
CA VAL A 50 11.11 -2.09 -3.38
C VAL A 50 10.90 -0.79 -2.60
N ILE A 51 9.67 -0.49 -2.17
CA ILE A 51 9.39 0.74 -1.42
C ILE A 51 10.04 0.72 -0.04
N VAL A 52 10.01 -0.41 0.67
CA VAL A 52 10.63 -0.55 1.99
C VAL A 52 12.15 -0.46 1.90
N LEU A 53 12.75 -1.10 0.89
CA LEU A 53 14.18 -0.98 0.59
C LEU A 53 14.56 0.47 0.27
N ALA A 54 13.81 1.12 -0.62
CA ALA A 54 14.02 2.53 -0.95
C ALA A 54 13.88 3.41 0.29
N SER A 55 12.90 3.16 1.15
CA SER A 55 12.68 3.89 2.40
C SER A 55 13.84 3.70 3.39
N ALA A 56 14.42 2.50 3.47
CA ALA A 56 15.57 2.22 4.32
C ALA A 56 16.81 2.98 3.83
N ILE A 57 17.12 2.89 2.53
CA ILE A 57 18.25 3.61 1.92
C ILE A 57 18.06 5.12 2.07
N PHE A 58 16.86 5.60 1.76
CA PHE A 58 16.49 7.00 1.87
C PHE A 58 16.66 7.51 3.31
N SER A 59 16.09 6.81 4.29
CA SER A 59 16.17 7.21 5.70
C SER A 59 17.60 7.13 6.25
N ALA A 60 18.40 6.16 5.79
CA ALA A 60 19.80 6.02 6.20
C ALA A 60 20.69 7.11 5.58
N ALA A 61 20.50 7.43 4.30
CA ALA A 61 21.28 8.44 3.59
C ALA A 61 20.94 9.86 4.03
N LEU A 62 19.70 10.11 4.45
CA LEU A 62 19.26 11.44 4.89
C LEU A 62 19.36 11.66 6.39
N TYR A 63 19.68 10.65 7.21
CA TYR A 63 19.65 10.74 8.67
C TYR A 63 20.40 11.97 9.23
N ASP A 64 21.57 12.29 8.66
CA ASP A 64 22.38 13.45 9.06
C ASP A 64 21.89 14.79 8.47
N PHE A 65 21.04 14.75 7.45
CA PHE A 65 20.51 15.92 6.72
C PHE A 65 19.01 16.17 6.97
N ILE A 66 18.35 15.37 7.83
CA ILE A 66 16.91 15.42 8.13
C ILE A 66 16.39 16.85 8.36
N PRO A 67 17.00 17.68 9.22
CA PRO A 67 16.42 18.99 9.57
C PRO A 67 16.31 19.94 8.37
N THR A 68 17.20 19.81 7.39
CA THR A 68 17.28 20.71 6.24
C THR A 68 16.41 20.24 5.07
N ILE A 69 16.23 18.92 4.92
CA ILE A 69 15.54 18.33 3.76
C ILE A 69 14.05 18.04 4.04
N GLU A 70 13.64 17.91 5.30
CA GLU A 70 12.23 17.70 5.70
C GLU A 70 11.23 18.61 4.96
N PRO A 71 11.42 19.95 4.87
CA PRO A 71 10.47 20.81 4.17
C PRO A 71 10.42 20.57 2.65
N PHE A 72 11.55 20.23 2.02
CA PHE A 72 11.61 19.93 0.59
C PHE A 72 10.93 18.59 0.28
N MET A 73 11.14 17.58 1.13
CA MET A 73 10.47 16.28 1.00
C MET A 73 8.97 16.37 1.18
N ARG A 74 8.50 17.19 2.13
CA ARG A 74 7.07 17.49 2.30
C ARG A 74 6.48 18.09 1.02
N PHE A 75 7.19 19.03 0.39
CA PHE A 75 6.74 19.65 -0.85
C PHE A 75 6.69 18.65 -2.03
N ILE A 76 7.72 17.82 -2.19
CA ILE A 76 7.76 16.77 -3.23
C ILE A 76 6.64 15.74 -3.01
N GLY A 77 6.44 15.29 -1.78
CA GLY A 77 5.35 14.38 -1.41
C GLY A 77 3.97 14.97 -1.70
N ALA A 78 3.76 16.25 -1.36
CA ALA A 78 2.52 16.96 -1.66
C ALA A 78 2.28 17.08 -3.18
N ALA A 79 3.30 17.46 -3.95
CA ALA A 79 3.22 17.54 -5.40
C ALA A 79 2.91 16.18 -6.04
N TYR A 80 3.50 15.09 -5.52
CA TYR A 80 3.21 13.74 -5.98
C TYR A 80 1.77 13.30 -5.71
N ILE A 81 1.25 13.58 -4.51
CA ILE A 81 -0.14 13.28 -4.14
C ILE A 81 -1.11 14.10 -5.02
N LEU A 82 -0.82 15.39 -5.26
CA LEU A 82 -1.61 16.24 -6.15
C LEU A 82 -1.59 15.75 -7.60
N TRP A 83 -0.43 15.31 -8.09
CA TRP A 83 -0.32 14.69 -9.40
C TRP A 83 -1.14 13.40 -9.49
N LEU A 84 -1.09 12.54 -8.47
CA LEU A 84 -1.91 11.34 -8.38
C LEU A 84 -3.41 11.65 -8.39
N ALA A 85 -3.85 12.63 -7.62
CA ALA A 85 -5.23 13.10 -7.62
C ALA A 85 -5.65 13.61 -9.01
N TRP A 86 -4.79 14.38 -9.69
CA TRP A 86 -5.03 14.84 -11.06
C TRP A 86 -5.15 13.69 -12.07
N VAL A 87 -4.31 12.65 -11.94
CA VAL A 87 -4.38 11.44 -12.78
C VAL A 87 -5.71 10.70 -12.57
N ILE A 88 -6.16 10.56 -11.32
CA ILE A 88 -7.45 9.92 -10.99
C ILE A 88 -8.62 10.74 -11.53
N LEU A 89 -8.60 12.07 -11.36
CA LEU A 89 -9.63 12.99 -11.88
C LEU A 89 -9.71 13.00 -13.42
N ARG A 90 -8.58 12.79 -14.10
CA ARG A 90 -8.54 12.71 -15.58
C ARG A 90 -9.02 11.36 -16.12
N ASP A 91 -9.17 10.33 -15.31
CA ASP A 91 -9.66 9.03 -15.77
C ASP A 91 -11.17 9.12 -16.05
N LYS A 92 -11.52 9.55 -17.27
CA LYS A 92 -12.91 9.72 -17.73
C LYS A 92 -13.69 8.39 -17.65
N PRO A 93 -15.02 8.41 -17.41
CA PRO A 93 -15.85 7.21 -17.53
C PRO A 93 -15.70 6.64 -18.95
N LYS A 94 -15.18 5.42 -19.03
CA LYS A 94 -14.74 4.81 -20.30
C LYS A 94 -15.93 4.32 -21.11
N ASN A 95 -15.96 4.74 -22.37
CA ASN A 95 -16.90 4.30 -23.41
C ASN A 95 -16.90 2.75 -23.49
N PRO A 96 -18.05 2.06 -23.34
CA PRO A 96 -18.12 0.60 -23.23
C PRO A 96 -17.57 -0.18 -24.44
N ASN A 97 -17.35 0.49 -25.58
CA ASN A 97 -16.86 -0.13 -26.83
C ASN A 97 -15.36 0.02 -27.10
N ALA A 98 -14.57 0.65 -26.21
CA ALA A 98 -13.13 0.75 -26.41
C ALA A 98 -12.43 -0.58 -26.06
N LYS A 99 -12.02 -1.36 -27.08
CA LYS A 99 -11.06 -2.47 -26.95
C LYS A 99 -9.70 -1.90 -26.52
N LYS A 100 -9.51 -1.65 -25.23
CA LYS A 100 -8.19 -1.59 -24.62
C LYS A 100 -7.89 -2.94 -23.99
N VAL A 101 -6.65 -3.40 -24.15
CA VAL A 101 -6.06 -4.44 -23.33
C VAL A 101 -6.29 -4.03 -21.87
N ARG A 102 -7.34 -4.56 -21.24
CA ARG A 102 -7.56 -4.39 -19.80
C ARG A 102 -6.41 -5.14 -19.16
N LEU A 103 -5.47 -4.43 -18.54
CA LEU A 103 -4.48 -5.07 -17.67
C LEU A 103 -5.29 -5.94 -16.71
N ASP A 104 -4.98 -7.23 -16.70
CA ASP A 104 -5.64 -8.19 -15.83
C ASP A 104 -5.50 -7.66 -14.39
N PRO A 105 -6.61 -7.38 -13.68
CA PRO A 105 -6.54 -6.87 -12.31
C PRO A 105 -5.82 -7.86 -11.38
N ASN A 106 -5.74 -9.14 -11.75
CA ASN A 106 -4.97 -10.16 -11.05
C ASN A 106 -3.51 -10.29 -11.52
N CYS A 107 -3.05 -9.43 -12.43
CA CYS A 107 -1.69 -9.47 -12.92
C CYS A 107 -0.69 -9.06 -11.82
N PHE A 108 0.47 -9.75 -11.82
CA PHE A 108 1.62 -9.38 -11.00
C PHE A 108 2.03 -7.92 -11.19
N PHE A 109 2.09 -7.44 -12.44
CA PHE A 109 2.52 -6.08 -12.73
C PHE A 109 1.54 -5.03 -12.17
N THR A 110 0.23 -5.31 -12.25
CA THR A 110 -0.80 -4.46 -11.63
C THR A 110 -0.58 -4.35 -10.13
N GLY A 111 -0.35 -5.47 -9.42
CA GLY A 111 -0.08 -5.46 -7.99
C GLY A 111 1.19 -4.70 -7.61
N MET A 112 2.24 -4.83 -8.42
CA MET A 112 3.52 -4.14 -8.19
C MET A 112 3.39 -2.62 -8.34
N VAL A 113 2.82 -2.15 -9.45
CA VAL A 113 2.66 -0.71 -9.73
C VAL A 113 1.74 -0.05 -8.71
N MET A 114 0.68 -0.74 -8.29
CA MET A 114 -0.26 -0.25 -7.27
C MET A 114 0.42 0.03 -5.92
N GLN A 115 1.58 -0.56 -5.62
CA GLN A 115 2.32 -0.23 -4.40
C GLN A 115 2.88 1.19 -4.42
N PHE A 116 3.35 1.67 -5.57
CA PHE A 116 3.92 3.01 -5.68
C PHE A 116 2.86 4.12 -5.54
N VAL A 117 1.60 3.78 -5.81
CA VAL A 117 0.45 4.66 -5.59
C VAL A 117 -0.02 4.63 -4.14
N ASN A 118 0.34 3.59 -3.39
CA ASN A 118 -0.12 3.38 -2.02
C ASN A 118 0.73 4.17 -1.02
N VAL A 119 0.35 5.44 -0.79
CA VAL A 119 1.00 6.36 0.16
C VAL A 119 1.16 5.74 1.55
N LYS A 120 0.23 4.88 1.97
CA LYS A 120 0.30 4.15 3.23
C LYS A 120 1.57 3.31 3.36
N VAL A 121 1.98 2.65 2.28
CA VAL A 121 3.17 1.78 2.26
C VAL A 121 4.45 2.61 2.26
N ILE A 122 4.42 3.78 1.61
CA ILE A 122 5.53 4.75 1.66
C ILE A 122 5.71 5.27 3.10
N LEU A 123 4.63 5.71 3.74
CA LEU A 123 4.65 6.19 5.13
C LEU A 123 5.07 5.08 6.09
N TYR A 124 4.60 3.86 5.87
CA TYR A 124 4.99 2.68 6.64
C TYR A 124 6.51 2.45 6.60
N GLY A 125 7.12 2.49 5.41
CA GLY A 125 8.56 2.35 5.24
C GLY A 125 9.34 3.50 5.89
N ILE A 126 9.02 4.74 5.52
CA ILE A 126 9.75 5.92 5.99
C ILE A 126 9.66 6.06 7.50
N THR A 127 8.45 6.00 8.08
CA THR A 127 8.26 6.16 9.53
C THR A 127 9.01 5.08 10.29
N THR A 128 8.91 3.82 9.83
CA THR A 128 9.58 2.71 10.50
C THR A 128 11.09 2.89 10.51
N PHE A 129 11.72 3.22 9.38
CA PHE A 129 13.17 3.38 9.33
C PHE A 129 13.65 4.64 10.03
N SER A 130 13.03 5.79 9.77
CA SER A 130 13.46 7.07 10.35
C SER A 130 13.28 7.16 11.85
N THR A 131 12.18 6.63 12.40
CA THR A 131 11.82 6.84 13.81
C THR A 131 12.01 5.62 14.71
N LEU A 132 11.89 4.40 14.17
CA LEU A 132 11.86 3.18 14.97
C LEU A 132 13.11 2.32 14.81
N VAL A 133 13.67 2.19 13.61
CA VAL A 133 14.78 1.27 13.34
C VAL A 133 16.15 1.96 13.40
N LEU A 134 16.41 2.95 12.54
CA LEU A 134 17.74 3.55 12.38
C LEU A 134 18.30 4.25 13.63
N PRO A 135 17.49 4.83 14.54
CA PRO A 135 18.02 5.37 15.80
C PRO A 135 18.65 4.31 16.73
N TYR A 136 18.37 3.02 16.51
CA TYR A 136 18.82 1.91 17.37
C TYR A 136 19.66 0.88 16.62
N PHE A 137 19.48 0.73 15.30
CA PHE A 137 20.13 -0.27 14.48
C PHE A 137 20.62 0.33 13.15
N SER A 138 21.92 0.32 12.93
CA SER A 138 22.56 0.86 11.71
C SER A 138 23.34 -0.18 10.90
N GLY A 139 23.52 -1.40 11.43
CA GLY A 139 24.23 -2.46 10.72
C GLY A 139 23.44 -2.97 9.51
N VAL A 140 24.13 -3.13 8.38
CA VAL A 140 23.53 -3.59 7.10
C VAL A 140 22.71 -4.88 7.28
N TRP A 141 23.22 -5.82 8.08
CA TRP A 141 22.52 -7.07 8.38
C TRP A 141 21.21 -6.84 9.15
N GLN A 142 21.23 -5.98 10.17
CA GLN A 142 20.07 -5.67 11.00
C GLN A 142 18.99 -4.96 10.19
N VAL A 143 19.39 -3.94 9.42
CA VAL A 143 18.49 -3.19 8.53
C VAL A 143 17.87 -4.12 7.49
N SER A 144 18.65 -5.03 6.90
CA SER A 144 18.14 -6.03 5.95
C SER A 144 17.09 -6.95 6.56
N LEU A 145 17.28 -7.39 7.81
CA LEU A 145 16.28 -8.18 8.53
C LEU A 145 14.99 -7.40 8.75
N PHE A 146 15.06 -6.13 9.14
CA PHE A 146 13.87 -5.29 9.26
C PHE A 146 13.15 -5.10 7.92
N ILE A 147 13.88 -4.89 6.81
CA ILE A 147 13.27 -4.81 5.47
C ILE A 147 12.46 -6.09 5.18
N LEU A 148 13.02 -7.26 5.44
CA LEU A 148 12.33 -8.54 5.22
C LEU A 148 11.11 -8.70 6.11
N ILE A 149 11.23 -8.42 7.42
CA ILE A 149 10.11 -8.51 8.38
C ILE A 149 8.96 -7.60 7.93
N LEU A 150 9.27 -6.35 7.62
CA LEU A 150 8.28 -5.36 7.18
C LEU A 150 7.58 -5.79 5.89
N THR A 151 8.34 -6.32 4.93
CA THR A 151 7.80 -6.81 3.67
C THR A 151 6.88 -8.01 3.88
N VAL A 152 7.28 -8.98 4.72
CA VAL A 152 6.49 -10.17 5.03
C VAL A 152 5.20 -9.81 5.75
N VAL A 153 5.27 -8.90 6.74
CA VAL A 153 4.09 -8.44 7.50
C VAL A 153 3.12 -7.64 6.60
N GLY A 154 3.63 -6.78 5.71
CA GLY A 154 2.81 -6.08 4.73
C GLY A 154 2.11 -7.03 3.75
N PHE A 155 2.84 -8.04 3.27
CA PHE A 155 2.30 -9.07 2.39
C PHE A 155 1.28 -9.97 3.08
N SER A 156 1.52 -10.37 4.34
CA SER A 156 0.56 -11.17 5.11
C SER A 156 -0.74 -10.41 5.32
N GLY A 157 -0.68 -9.10 5.61
CA GLY A 157 -1.84 -8.22 5.64
C GLY A 157 -2.64 -8.27 4.33
N THR A 158 -1.97 -8.11 3.18
CA THR A 158 -2.64 -8.16 1.87
C THR A 158 -3.28 -9.53 1.60
N CYS A 159 -2.58 -10.61 1.94
CA CYS A 159 -3.12 -11.97 1.81
C CYS A 159 -4.33 -12.21 2.73
N CYS A 160 -4.32 -11.70 3.96
CA CYS A 160 -5.47 -11.76 4.86
C CYS A 160 -6.70 -11.08 4.25
N TRP A 161 -6.52 -9.89 3.66
CA TRP A 161 -7.61 -9.20 2.97
C TRP A 161 -8.10 -9.92 1.71
N ALA A 162 -7.20 -10.52 0.93
CA ALA A 162 -7.57 -11.39 -0.19
C ALA A 162 -8.36 -12.63 0.26
N MET A 163 -7.92 -13.30 1.33
CA MET A 163 -8.64 -14.44 1.91
C MET A 163 -10.02 -14.02 2.41
N PHE A 164 -10.11 -12.89 3.11
CA PHE A 164 -11.38 -12.31 3.55
C PHE A 164 -12.33 -12.08 2.36
N GLY A 165 -11.83 -11.49 1.27
CA GLY A 165 -12.58 -11.34 0.02
C GLY A 165 -13.11 -12.66 -0.55
N SER A 166 -12.26 -13.70 -0.55
CA SER A 166 -12.64 -15.02 -1.07
C SER A 166 -13.68 -15.74 -0.18
N VAL A 167 -13.55 -15.64 1.15
CA VAL A 167 -14.45 -16.30 2.11
C VAL A 167 -15.83 -15.65 2.11
N PHE A 168 -15.89 -14.32 2.11
CA PHE A 168 -17.14 -13.56 2.13
C PHE A 168 -17.70 -13.28 0.73
N SER A 169 -17.12 -13.88 -0.31
CA SER A 169 -17.51 -13.70 -1.72
C SER A 169 -19.00 -13.93 -1.98
N LYS A 170 -19.62 -14.92 -1.32
CA LYS A 170 -21.06 -15.19 -1.43
C LYS A 170 -21.93 -14.05 -0.85
N VAL A 171 -21.57 -13.56 0.33
CA VAL A 171 -22.26 -12.42 0.98
C VAL A 171 -22.09 -11.16 0.14
N PHE A 172 -20.90 -10.95 -0.44
CA PHE A 172 -20.63 -9.84 -1.34
C PHE A 172 -21.39 -9.95 -2.66
N ALA A 173 -21.61 -11.16 -3.18
CA ALA A 173 -22.42 -11.37 -4.38
C ALA A 173 -23.89 -10.98 -4.17
N GLU A 174 -24.45 -11.25 -2.98
CA GLU A 174 -25.84 -10.91 -2.63
C GLU A 174 -26.05 -9.40 -2.41
N HIS A 175 -25.06 -8.67 -1.86
CA HIS A 175 -25.17 -7.24 -1.53
C HIS A 175 -24.30 -6.32 -2.40
N LYS A 176 -23.95 -6.77 -3.61
CA LYS A 176 -22.95 -6.18 -4.51
C LYS A 176 -23.11 -4.65 -4.72
N ARG A 177 -24.35 -4.17 -4.84
CA ARG A 177 -24.65 -2.75 -5.09
C ARG A 177 -24.35 -1.87 -3.88
N GLY A 178 -24.72 -2.33 -2.67
CA GLY A 178 -24.47 -1.60 -1.42
C GLY A 178 -22.98 -1.53 -1.10
N LEU A 179 -22.25 -2.65 -1.27
CA LEU A 179 -20.81 -2.71 -1.05
C LEU A 179 -20.01 -1.85 -2.02
N ASN A 180 -20.38 -1.84 -3.30
CA ASN A 180 -19.74 -0.96 -4.28
C ASN A 180 -19.95 0.52 -3.94
N ILE A 181 -21.13 0.89 -3.44
CA ILE A 181 -21.41 2.26 -2.99
C ILE A 181 -20.58 2.60 -1.74
N VAL A 182 -20.52 1.70 -0.75
CA VAL A 182 -19.70 1.90 0.46
C VAL A 182 -18.22 2.01 0.12
N MET A 183 -17.69 1.13 -0.74
CA MET A 183 -16.31 1.21 -1.21
C MET A 183 -16.02 2.51 -1.97
N ALA A 184 -16.94 2.95 -2.82
CA ALA A 184 -16.81 4.22 -3.54
C ALA A 184 -16.85 5.43 -2.59
N LEU A 185 -17.74 5.42 -1.60
CA LEU A 185 -17.84 6.48 -0.59
C LEU A 185 -16.62 6.51 0.32
N LEU A 186 -16.06 5.36 0.71
CA LEU A 186 -14.83 5.29 1.49
C LEU A 186 -13.62 5.78 0.70
N LEU A 187 -13.53 5.43 -0.59
CA LEU A 187 -12.49 5.98 -1.48
C LEU A 187 -12.62 7.49 -1.65
N ALA A 188 -13.84 7.99 -1.82
CA ALA A 188 -14.12 9.43 -1.89
C ALA A 188 -13.79 10.13 -0.56
N TYR A 189 -14.15 9.55 0.58
CA TYR A 189 -13.82 10.06 1.91
C TYR A 189 -12.32 10.12 2.14
N CYS A 190 -11.58 9.04 1.83
CA CYS A 190 -10.12 9.04 1.92
C CYS A 190 -9.48 10.11 1.02
N ALA A 191 -10.03 10.34 -0.18
CA ALA A 191 -9.56 11.40 -1.06
C ALA A 191 -9.81 12.80 -0.47
N VAL A 192 -10.99 13.02 0.15
CA VAL A 192 -11.35 14.28 0.80
C VAL A 192 -10.57 14.51 2.10
N SER A 193 -10.35 13.48 2.92
CA SER A 193 -9.60 13.59 4.17
C SER A 193 -8.10 13.81 3.97
N ILE A 194 -7.59 13.58 2.77
CA ILE A 194 -6.21 13.94 2.39
C ILE A 194 -6.13 15.42 1.97
N LEU A 195 -7.27 16.03 1.59
CA LEU A 195 -7.37 17.42 1.12
C LEU A 195 -7.80 18.40 2.22
N LEU A 196 -8.37 17.91 3.33
CA LEU A 196 -8.71 18.66 4.54
C LEU A 196 -7.62 18.51 5.59
#